data_AF-A0A1R1E580-F1
#
_entry.id   AF-A0A1R1E580-F1
#
_cell.length_a   1.000
_cell.length_b   1.000
_cell.length_c   1.000
_cell.angle_alpha   90.00
_cell.angle_beta   90.00
_cell.angle_gamma   90.00
#
_symmetry.space_group_name_H-M   'P 1'
#
loop_
_entity.id
_entity.type
_entity.pdbx_description
1 polymer ?
#
loop_
_entity_poly.entity_id
_entity_poly.type
_entity_poly.pdbx_seq_one_letter_code
_entity_poly.pdbx_strand_id
1 'polypeptide(L)'
;MGLKVSINRDYFNIMADNAVQLIKELPEPLPWVEPSINMLYLNAASSLVMGNFYGSIICSSTLLEHTLRLAVLNPDSNGLKRQLSKSKLDKYQSISALLKAPNISNIIPNQDDIDWWENVASKLRNKSAHYLIPTLLKLFTGKDYAPENYVLTNDDGTPQHDLLHDWGSFFHKTDYHIAIRFFKESTDQLQKIINNTQWESDLSWWESQADHYNMFFEYQWTIDNMKNSLNIMYKDLFQRSEKKSEDCSEEEGHIR
;
A
#
# COMPACT_ATOMS: atom_id res chain seq x y z
N MET A 1 34.29 -18.60 3.50
CA MET A 1 34.25 -18.63 2.03
C MET A 1 33.17 -17.64 1.60
N GLY A 2 33.55 -16.43 1.17
CA GLY A 2 32.57 -15.39 0.85
C GLY A 2 31.85 -15.73 -0.45
N LEU A 3 30.52 -15.79 -0.42
CA LEU A 3 29.69 -15.89 -1.61
C LEU A 3 29.97 -14.68 -2.50
N LYS A 4 30.63 -14.89 -3.64
CA LYS A 4 30.71 -13.87 -4.70
C LYS A 4 29.31 -13.71 -5.28
N VAL A 5 28.60 -12.67 -4.85
CA VAL A 5 27.39 -12.22 -5.54
C VAL A 5 27.78 -11.89 -6.97
N SER A 6 27.14 -12.53 -7.96
CA SER A 6 27.42 -12.22 -9.36
C SER A 6 27.11 -10.74 -9.60
N ILE A 7 27.95 -10.05 -10.36
CA ILE A 7 27.86 -8.60 -10.63
C ILE A 7 26.50 -8.22 -11.27
N ASN A 8 25.78 -9.19 -11.85
CA ASN A 8 24.42 -9.04 -12.40
C ASN A 8 23.27 -9.25 -11.39
N ARG A 9 23.55 -9.31 -10.07
CA ARG A 9 22.55 -9.50 -9.00
C ARG A 9 22.78 -8.53 -7.85
N ASP A 10 22.98 -7.25 -8.17
CA ASP A 10 22.86 -6.22 -7.16
C ASP A 10 21.38 -6.04 -6.73
N TYR A 11 21.18 -5.33 -5.63
CA TYR A 11 19.86 -5.08 -5.06
C TYR A 11 18.92 -4.37 -6.04
N PHE A 12 19.44 -3.43 -6.84
CA PHE A 12 18.62 -2.67 -7.79
C PHE A 12 18.09 -3.57 -8.90
N ASN A 13 18.94 -4.45 -9.46
CA ASN A 13 18.55 -5.43 -10.46
C ASN A 13 17.50 -6.40 -9.92
N ILE A 14 17.66 -6.88 -8.67
CA ILE A 14 16.65 -7.73 -8.02
C ILE A 14 15.32 -7.00 -7.85
N MET A 15 15.35 -5.74 -7.41
CA MET A 15 14.15 -4.92 -7.24
C MET A 15 13.46 -4.65 -8.59
N ALA A 16 14.22 -4.33 -9.65
CA ALA A 16 13.69 -4.12 -10.98
C ALA A 16 13.04 -5.41 -11.55
N ASP A 17 13.69 -6.55 -11.38
CA ASP A 17 13.13 -7.85 -11.77
C ASP A 17 11.83 -8.15 -11.01
N ASN A 18 11.81 -7.89 -9.70
CA ASN A 18 10.62 -8.02 -8.87
C ASN A 18 9.49 -7.11 -9.38
N ALA A 19 9.79 -5.85 -9.68
CA ALA A 19 8.79 -4.89 -10.17
C ALA A 19 8.11 -5.35 -11.46
N VAL A 20 8.89 -5.90 -12.41
CA VAL A 20 8.37 -6.45 -13.67
C VAL A 20 7.42 -7.62 -13.45
N GLN A 21 7.65 -8.44 -12.42
CA GLN A 21 6.76 -9.56 -12.13
C GLN A 21 5.55 -9.14 -11.29
N LEU A 22 5.79 -8.37 -10.24
CA LEU A 22 4.79 -7.98 -9.24
C LEU A 22 3.75 -7.01 -9.75
N ILE A 23 4.09 -6.17 -10.73
CA ILE A 23 3.10 -5.30 -11.36
C ILE A 23 1.93 -6.09 -11.99
N LYS A 24 2.21 -7.28 -12.52
CA LYS A 24 1.21 -8.17 -13.14
C LYS A 24 0.29 -8.81 -12.12
N GLU A 25 0.69 -8.79 -10.85
CA GLU A 25 -0.08 -9.30 -9.73
C GLU A 25 -0.98 -8.22 -9.12
N LEU A 26 -0.86 -6.95 -9.52
CA LEU A 26 -1.75 -5.92 -9.02
C LEU A 26 -3.16 -6.12 -9.59
N PRO A 27 -4.21 -5.99 -8.75
CA PRO A 27 -5.57 -5.82 -9.23
C PRO A 27 -5.72 -4.46 -9.96
N GLU A 28 -6.87 -4.26 -10.61
CA GLU A 28 -7.23 -2.97 -11.18
C GLU A 28 -7.11 -1.84 -10.14
N PRO A 29 -6.58 -0.67 -10.52
CA PRO A 29 -6.40 0.45 -9.61
C PRO A 29 -7.74 0.94 -9.07
N LEU A 30 -7.72 1.50 -7.86
CA LEU A 30 -8.89 2.18 -7.32
C LEU A 30 -9.21 3.42 -8.18
N PRO A 31 -10.49 3.73 -8.42
CA PRO A 31 -10.85 5.00 -9.05
C PRO A 31 -10.35 6.17 -8.19
N TRP A 32 -10.04 7.30 -8.83
CA TRP A 32 -9.68 8.50 -8.10
C TRP A 32 -10.85 9.02 -7.26
N VAL A 33 -10.64 9.12 -5.94
CA VAL A 33 -11.58 9.71 -4.99
C VAL A 33 -10.97 10.99 -4.42
N GLU A 34 -9.84 10.86 -3.72
CA GLU A 34 -9.14 11.95 -3.05
C GLU A 34 -7.71 11.49 -2.66
N PRO A 35 -6.76 12.42 -2.44
CA PRO A 35 -5.38 12.04 -2.14
C PRO A 35 -5.23 11.20 -0.86
N SER A 36 -6.10 11.39 0.15
CA SER A 36 -5.99 10.64 1.41
C SER A 36 -6.31 9.14 1.26
N ILE A 37 -6.99 8.75 0.18
CA ILE A 37 -7.27 7.35 -0.17
C ILE A 37 -6.29 6.90 -1.26
N ASN A 38 -6.24 7.61 -2.38
CA ASN A 38 -5.50 7.18 -3.57
C ASN A 38 -3.98 7.21 -3.36
N MET A 39 -3.43 8.19 -2.64
CA MET A 39 -1.98 8.21 -2.39
C MET A 39 -1.54 7.18 -1.35
N LEU A 40 -2.40 6.85 -0.38
CA LEU A 40 -2.14 5.72 0.52
C LEU A 40 -2.21 4.38 -0.23
N TYR A 41 -3.13 4.23 -1.18
CA TYR A 41 -3.18 3.08 -2.07
C TYR A 41 -1.93 2.98 -2.95
N LEU A 42 -1.49 4.10 -3.53
CA LEU A 42 -0.25 4.15 -4.30
C LEU A 42 0.96 3.74 -3.45
N ASN A 43 1.05 4.18 -2.19
CA ASN A 43 2.12 3.76 -1.28
C ASN A 43 2.10 2.24 -1.03
N ALA A 44 0.91 1.65 -0.87
CA ALA A 44 0.77 0.21 -0.72
C ALA A 44 1.14 -0.56 -1.99
N ALA A 45 0.68 -0.11 -3.15
CA ALA A 45 0.93 -0.71 -4.46
C ALA A 45 2.41 -0.61 -4.86
N SER A 46 3.01 0.58 -4.74
CA SER A 46 4.43 0.80 -5.02
C SER A 46 5.32 0.02 -4.06
N SER A 47 4.98 -0.06 -2.77
CA SER A 47 5.70 -0.91 -1.82
C SER A 47 5.65 -2.38 -2.25
N LEU A 48 4.49 -2.86 -2.71
CA LEU A 48 4.36 -4.24 -3.22
C LEU A 48 5.25 -4.46 -4.44
N VAL A 49 5.13 -3.62 -5.46
CA VAL A 49 5.87 -3.73 -6.73
C VAL A 49 7.39 -3.67 -6.50
N MET A 50 7.86 -2.82 -5.59
CA MET A 50 9.28 -2.71 -5.26
C MET A 50 9.80 -3.82 -4.33
N GLY A 51 8.98 -4.83 -3.99
CA GLY A 51 9.35 -5.93 -3.12
C GLY A 51 9.40 -5.59 -1.62
N ASN A 52 8.88 -4.42 -1.23
CA ASN A 52 8.67 -4.05 0.17
C ASN A 52 7.31 -4.57 0.66
N PHE A 53 7.19 -5.90 0.75
CA PHE A 53 5.97 -6.60 1.14
C PHE A 53 5.44 -6.16 2.50
N TYR A 54 6.35 -5.92 3.45
CA TYR A 54 6.00 -5.40 4.76
C TYR A 54 5.35 -4.01 4.67
N GLY A 55 5.96 -3.09 3.94
CA GLY A 55 5.39 -1.75 3.70
C GLY A 55 4.02 -1.81 3.05
N SER A 56 3.83 -2.71 2.07
CA SER A 56 2.54 -2.89 1.41
C SER A 56 1.43 -3.31 2.37
N ILE A 57 1.69 -4.29 3.23
CA ILE A 57 0.72 -4.78 4.22
C ILE A 57 0.33 -3.68 5.20
N ILE A 58 1.31 -2.91 5.71
CA ILE A 58 1.06 -1.82 6.66
C ILE A 58 0.24 -0.71 6.00
N CYS A 59 0.64 -0.26 4.81
CA CYS A 59 -0.08 0.78 4.09
C CYS A 59 -1.52 0.33 3.74
N SER A 60 -1.70 -0.91 3.30
CA SER A 60 -3.04 -1.48 3.02
C SER A 60 -3.91 -1.52 4.26
N SER A 61 -3.33 -1.93 5.40
CA SER A 61 -4.04 -1.98 6.69
C SER A 61 -4.50 -0.59 7.15
N THR A 62 -3.63 0.41 7.05
CA THR A 62 -3.98 1.81 7.38
C THR A 62 -5.04 2.35 6.43
N LEU A 63 -4.92 2.04 5.14
CA LEU A 63 -5.88 2.48 4.13
C LEU A 63 -7.28 1.89 4.37
N LEU A 64 -7.38 0.60 4.72
CA LEU A 64 -8.64 -0.06 5.06
C LEU A 64 -9.35 0.65 6.21
N GLU A 65 -8.66 0.82 7.34
CA GLU A 65 -9.23 1.49 8.50
C GLU A 65 -9.67 2.92 8.16
N HIS A 66 -8.79 3.67 7.49
CA HIS A 66 -9.05 5.05 7.12
C HIS A 66 -10.26 5.18 6.19
N THR A 67 -10.31 4.38 5.12
CA THR A 67 -11.40 4.42 4.15
C THR A 67 -12.73 4.02 4.78
N LEU A 68 -12.77 2.94 5.58
CA LEU A 68 -13.98 2.54 6.29
C LEU A 68 -14.46 3.63 7.27
N ARG A 69 -13.52 4.24 8.00
CA ARG A 69 -13.82 5.33 8.94
C ARG A 69 -14.46 6.51 8.24
N LEU A 70 -13.91 6.91 7.09
CA LEU A 70 -14.46 8.00 6.28
C LEU A 70 -15.85 7.65 5.75
N ALA A 71 -16.04 6.44 5.23
CA ALA A 71 -17.32 5.97 4.71
C ALA A 71 -18.39 5.97 5.80
N VAL A 72 -18.05 5.51 7.01
CA VAL A 72 -18.98 5.49 8.14
C VAL A 72 -19.34 6.91 8.62
N LEU A 73 -18.36 7.80 8.73
CA LEU A 73 -18.56 9.13 9.34
C LEU A 73 -19.12 10.18 8.38
N ASN A 74 -18.86 10.03 7.09
CA ASN A 74 -19.27 10.97 6.04
C ASN A 74 -19.35 10.29 4.65
N PRO A 75 -20.36 9.43 4.44
CA PRO A 75 -20.52 8.68 3.19
C PRO A 75 -20.85 9.56 1.97
N ASP A 76 -21.37 10.77 2.22
CA ASP A 76 -21.92 11.64 1.17
C ASP A 76 -20.92 12.71 0.69
N SER A 77 -19.72 12.77 1.26
CA SER A 77 -18.71 13.74 0.82
C SER A 77 -17.27 13.26 0.99
N ASN A 78 -16.38 13.85 0.20
CA ASN A 78 -14.96 13.59 0.15
C ASN A 78 -14.15 14.86 -0.09
N GLY A 79 -12.84 14.68 -0.14
CA GLY A 79 -11.86 15.70 -0.49
C GLY A 79 -11.98 16.94 0.38
N LEU A 80 -11.87 18.10 -0.25
CA LEU A 80 -11.97 19.40 0.45
C LEU A 80 -13.37 19.70 0.99
N LYS A 81 -14.42 19.05 0.46
CA LYS A 81 -15.79 19.19 0.96
C LYS A 81 -15.99 18.45 2.29
N ARG A 82 -15.14 17.47 2.62
CA ARG A 82 -15.28 16.65 3.82
C ARG A 82 -14.87 17.41 5.08
N GLN A 83 -15.85 17.98 5.76
CA GLN A 83 -15.66 18.66 7.04
C GLN A 83 -15.84 17.67 8.21
N LEU A 84 -14.75 17.11 8.71
CA LEU A 84 -14.74 16.23 9.89
C LEU A 84 -13.90 16.86 11.01
N SER A 85 -14.51 17.06 12.18
CA SER A 85 -13.77 17.44 13.38
C SER A 85 -12.95 16.26 13.90
N LYS A 86 -11.87 16.55 14.64
CA LYS A 86 -11.09 15.53 15.36
C LYS A 86 -11.97 14.65 16.25
N SER A 87 -12.89 15.27 17.00
CA SER A 87 -13.84 14.55 17.85
C SER A 87 -14.75 13.59 17.08
N LYS A 88 -15.10 13.91 15.82
CA LYS A 88 -15.90 13.05 14.96
C LYS A 88 -15.07 11.89 14.40
N LEU A 89 -13.82 12.13 14.01
CA LEU A 89 -12.87 11.08 13.61
C LEU A 89 -12.60 10.08 14.74
N ASP A 90 -12.49 10.58 15.97
CA ASP A 90 -12.23 9.78 17.18
C ASP A 90 -13.49 9.07 17.72
N LYS A 91 -14.66 9.23 17.09
CA LYS A 91 -15.93 8.63 17.56
C LYS A 91 -15.84 7.11 17.72
N TYR A 92 -15.14 6.43 16.80
CA TYR A 92 -14.95 4.99 16.83
C TYR A 92 -13.47 4.67 17.07
N GLN A 93 -13.14 4.09 18.22
CA GLN A 93 -11.74 3.80 18.56
C GLN A 93 -11.20 2.53 17.89
N SER A 94 -12.03 1.85 17.08
CA SER A 94 -11.62 0.64 16.37
C SER A 94 -12.37 0.34 15.08
N ILE A 95 -11.74 -0.46 14.18
CA ILE A 95 -12.45 -1.12 13.07
C ILE A 95 -13.65 -1.91 13.61
N SER A 96 -13.47 -2.71 14.67
CA SER A 96 -14.60 -3.45 15.28
C SER A 96 -15.71 -2.54 15.82
N ALA A 97 -15.40 -1.29 16.21
CA ALA A 97 -16.39 -0.30 16.59
C ALA A 97 -17.04 0.35 15.36
N LEU A 98 -16.29 0.57 14.28
CA LEU A 98 -16.81 1.03 12.99
C LEU A 98 -17.79 0.03 12.39
N LEU A 99 -17.52 -1.28 12.49
CA LEU A 99 -18.41 -2.34 12.03
C LEU A 99 -19.74 -2.42 12.80
N LYS A 100 -19.85 -1.72 13.93
CA LYS A 100 -21.10 -1.58 14.71
C LYS A 100 -21.82 -0.26 14.44
N ALA A 101 -21.34 0.54 13.50
CA ALA A 101 -21.96 1.82 13.18
C ALA A 101 -23.35 1.60 12.55
N PRO A 102 -24.33 2.49 12.81
CA PRO A 102 -25.71 2.30 12.33
C PRO A 102 -25.85 2.19 10.81
N ASN A 103 -24.94 2.78 10.04
CA ASN A 103 -24.95 2.79 8.58
C ASN A 103 -24.04 1.73 7.96
N ILE A 104 -23.47 0.82 8.75
CA ILE A 104 -22.51 -0.18 8.22
C ILE A 104 -23.14 -1.08 7.16
N SER A 105 -24.41 -1.45 7.30
CA SER A 105 -25.12 -2.32 6.34
C SER A 105 -25.30 -1.68 4.97
N ASN A 106 -25.22 -0.34 4.88
CA ASN A 106 -25.23 0.36 3.59
C ASN A 106 -23.85 0.39 2.94
N ILE A 107 -22.78 0.30 3.74
CA ILE A 107 -21.38 0.37 3.27
C ILE A 107 -20.85 -1.03 2.95
N ILE A 108 -21.16 -2.01 3.80
CA ILE A 108 -20.78 -3.42 3.68
C ILE A 108 -22.06 -4.26 3.84
N PRO A 109 -22.81 -4.49 2.75
CA PRO A 109 -24.11 -5.16 2.82
C PRO A 109 -24.03 -6.69 2.93
N ASN A 110 -22.92 -7.29 2.49
CA ASN A 110 -22.73 -8.74 2.46
C ASN A 110 -22.11 -9.24 3.78
N GLN A 111 -22.65 -10.32 4.33
CA GLN A 111 -22.15 -10.96 5.56
C GLN A 111 -20.73 -11.52 5.40
N ASP A 112 -20.39 -12.11 4.25
CA ASP A 112 -19.04 -12.65 4.02
C ASP A 112 -17.98 -11.53 4.09
N ASP A 113 -18.34 -10.33 3.62
CA ASP A 113 -17.48 -9.16 3.70
C ASP A 113 -17.39 -8.66 5.15
N ILE A 114 -18.50 -8.63 5.89
CA ILE A 114 -18.48 -8.32 7.33
C ILE A 114 -17.56 -9.29 8.08
N ASP A 115 -17.66 -10.59 7.82
CA ASP A 115 -16.84 -11.61 8.48
C ASP A 115 -15.36 -11.43 8.15
N TRP A 116 -15.02 -11.08 6.89
CA TRP A 116 -13.66 -10.72 6.51
C TRP A 116 -13.16 -9.51 7.30
N TRP A 117 -13.98 -8.44 7.38
CA TRP A 117 -13.63 -7.23 8.12
C TRP A 117 -13.50 -7.48 9.62
N GLU A 118 -14.35 -8.31 10.22
CA GLU A 118 -14.24 -8.71 11.62
C GLU A 118 -12.97 -9.50 11.89
N ASN A 119 -12.62 -10.43 10.99
CA ASN A 119 -11.36 -11.16 11.07
C ASN A 119 -10.18 -10.19 11.03
N VAL A 120 -10.12 -9.32 10.02
CA VAL A 120 -9.08 -8.29 9.88
C VAL A 120 -9.04 -7.38 11.13
N ALA A 121 -10.18 -6.90 11.60
CA ALA A 121 -10.29 -6.03 12.78
C ALA A 121 -9.80 -6.69 14.07
N SER A 122 -10.03 -8.00 14.23
CA SER A 122 -9.54 -8.75 15.39
C SER A 122 -8.01 -8.81 15.46
N LYS A 123 -7.33 -8.58 14.31
CA LYS A 123 -5.88 -8.67 14.16
C LYS A 123 -5.21 -7.31 14.01
N LEU A 124 -5.87 -6.35 13.36
CA LEU A 124 -5.44 -4.95 13.25
C LEU A 124 -5.76 -4.21 14.55
N ARG A 125 -4.78 -4.11 15.46
CA ARG A 125 -4.97 -3.39 16.73
C ARG A 125 -4.80 -1.88 16.54
N ASN A 126 -5.82 -1.10 16.91
CA ASN A 126 -5.91 0.39 16.79
C ASN A 126 -4.87 1.23 17.55
N LYS A 127 -3.86 0.62 18.15
CA LYS A 127 -2.70 1.36 18.64
C LYS A 127 -1.56 1.05 17.70
N SER A 128 -1.49 1.84 16.64
CA SER A 128 -0.47 1.84 15.61
C SER A 128 0.89 1.46 16.19
N ALA A 129 1.46 0.34 15.71
CA ALA A 129 2.83 -0.10 15.91
C ALA A 129 3.24 -0.88 17.19
N HIS A 130 2.34 -1.49 17.96
CA HIS A 130 2.76 -2.56 18.89
C HIS A 130 2.10 -3.90 18.53
N TYR A 131 2.87 -4.78 17.87
CA TYR A 131 2.52 -6.17 17.51
C TYR A 131 1.60 -6.41 16.30
N LEU A 132 1.52 -5.46 15.35
CA LEU A 132 0.80 -5.69 14.10
C LEU A 132 1.42 -6.83 13.27
N ILE A 133 2.75 -6.84 13.17
CA ILE A 133 3.51 -7.86 12.43
C ILE A 133 3.21 -9.29 12.92
N PRO A 134 3.47 -9.69 14.18
CA PRO A 134 3.29 -11.09 14.59
C PRO A 134 1.83 -11.55 14.51
N THR A 135 0.87 -10.62 14.63
CA THR A 135 -0.55 -10.93 14.49
C THR A 135 -0.94 -11.20 13.04
N LEU A 136 -0.45 -10.38 12.11
CA LEU A 136 -0.63 -10.59 10.66
C LEU A 136 0.14 -11.82 10.16
N LEU A 137 1.36 -12.05 10.66
CA LEU A 137 2.13 -13.26 10.37
C LEU A 137 1.37 -14.51 10.79
N LYS A 138 0.81 -14.55 12.01
CA LYS A 138 0.01 -15.69 12.46
C LYS A 138 -1.21 -15.95 11.56
N LEU A 139 -1.85 -14.88 11.06
CA LEU A 139 -2.99 -14.97 10.16
C LEU A 139 -2.61 -15.51 8.77
N PHE A 140 -1.55 -14.95 8.20
CA PHE A 140 -1.16 -15.20 6.82
C PHE A 140 -0.16 -16.35 6.66
N THR A 141 0.19 -17.04 7.74
CA THR A 141 0.92 -18.32 7.69
C THR A 141 0.01 -19.53 7.87
N GLY A 142 -1.31 -19.32 8.00
CA GLY A 142 -2.32 -20.37 7.91
C GLY A 142 -2.51 -20.88 6.47
N LYS A 143 -3.21 -22.01 6.32
CA LYS A 143 -3.42 -22.71 5.02
C LYS A 143 -3.94 -21.82 3.90
N ASP A 144 -4.71 -20.79 4.22
CA ASP A 144 -5.28 -19.91 3.20
C ASP A 144 -4.17 -19.11 2.48
N TYR A 145 -3.11 -18.69 3.16
CA TYR A 145 -2.17 -17.70 2.61
C TYR A 145 -0.77 -18.27 2.32
N ALA A 146 -0.45 -19.45 2.84
CA ALA A 146 0.80 -20.15 2.56
C ALA A 146 0.66 -21.11 1.35
N PRO A 147 1.70 -21.25 0.49
CA PRO A 147 1.71 -22.27 -0.55
C PRO A 147 1.44 -23.67 0.02
N GLU A 148 0.76 -24.55 -0.74
CA GLU A 148 0.34 -25.89 -0.26
C GLU A 148 1.46 -26.76 0.32
N ASN A 149 2.71 -26.52 -0.08
CA ASN A 149 3.90 -27.23 0.36
C ASN A 149 4.71 -26.50 1.46
N TYR A 150 4.21 -25.38 1.98
CA TYR A 150 4.90 -24.55 2.96
C TYR A 150 4.09 -24.44 4.26
N VAL A 151 4.30 -25.39 5.17
CA VAL A 151 3.59 -25.47 6.45
C VAL A 151 4.41 -24.78 7.55
N LEU A 152 4.03 -23.56 7.92
CA LEU A 152 4.63 -22.81 9.04
C LEU A 152 3.83 -22.93 10.35
N THR A 153 2.59 -23.39 10.26
CA THR A 153 1.64 -23.44 11.37
C THR A 153 0.85 -24.75 11.37
N ASN A 154 0.30 -25.08 12.53
CA ASN A 154 -0.75 -26.08 12.71
C ASN A 154 -2.06 -25.60 12.07
N ASP A 155 -3.04 -26.49 11.96
CA ASP A 155 -4.36 -26.21 11.37
C ASP A 155 -5.14 -25.07 12.07
N ASP A 156 -4.78 -24.75 13.32
CA ASP A 156 -5.35 -23.65 14.12
C ASP A 156 -4.55 -22.32 14.01
N GLY A 157 -3.56 -22.27 13.11
CA GLY A 157 -2.67 -21.12 12.91
C GLY A 157 -1.62 -20.94 14.01
N THR A 158 -1.44 -21.89 14.94
CA THR A 158 -0.32 -21.85 15.89
C THR A 158 0.98 -22.32 15.23
N PRO A 159 2.15 -21.71 15.52
CA PRO A 159 3.42 -22.19 14.97
C PRO A 159 3.66 -23.67 15.32
N GLN A 160 4.18 -24.44 14.36
CA GLN A 160 4.47 -25.88 14.57
C GLN A 160 5.62 -26.16 15.55
N HIS A 161 6.42 -25.14 15.88
CA HIS A 161 7.56 -25.23 16.79
C HIS A 161 7.50 -24.10 17.82
N ASP A 162 8.10 -24.29 19.00
CA ASP A 162 8.26 -23.29 20.10
C ASP A 162 9.01 -22.00 19.70
N LEU A 163 9.28 -21.82 18.40
CA LEU A 163 9.75 -20.62 17.74
C LEU A 163 8.62 -19.57 17.70
N LEU A 164 8.28 -19.04 18.88
CA LEU A 164 8.03 -17.60 18.93
C LEU A 164 9.29 -16.94 18.34
N HIS A 165 9.20 -16.44 17.11
CA HIS A 165 10.11 -15.44 16.51
C HIS A 165 11.39 -15.89 15.80
N ASP A 166 11.28 -16.60 14.66
CA ASP A 166 12.16 -16.22 13.54
C ASP A 166 11.41 -15.23 12.64
N TRP A 167 11.44 -13.94 13.00
CA TRP A 167 10.91 -12.87 12.16
C TRP A 167 11.54 -12.87 10.76
N GLY A 168 12.77 -13.39 10.65
CA GLY A 168 13.47 -13.61 9.39
C GLY A 168 12.73 -14.59 8.47
N SER A 169 11.95 -15.52 9.02
CA SER A 169 11.18 -16.50 8.22
C SER A 169 10.13 -15.83 7.34
N PHE A 170 9.52 -14.72 7.77
CA PHE A 170 8.63 -13.92 6.93
C PHE A 170 9.36 -13.41 5.70
N PHE A 171 10.54 -12.82 5.92
CA PHE A 171 11.42 -12.25 4.89
C PHE A 171 12.17 -13.30 4.06
N HIS A 172 12.00 -14.59 4.36
CA HIS A 172 12.71 -15.64 3.65
C HIS A 172 12.01 -15.99 2.32
N LYS A 173 10.68 -16.26 2.31
CA LYS A 173 9.93 -16.67 1.09
C LYS A 173 8.41 -16.44 1.10
N THR A 174 7.76 -16.17 2.23
CA THR A 174 6.29 -16.14 2.31
C THR A 174 5.67 -14.76 2.25
N ASP A 175 6.43 -13.73 2.63
CA ASP A 175 5.99 -12.34 2.62
C ASP A 175 5.40 -11.90 1.28
N TYR A 176 6.01 -12.31 0.17
CA TYR A 176 5.51 -12.10 -1.19
C TYR A 176 4.06 -12.58 -1.36
N HIS A 177 3.78 -13.86 -1.05
CA HIS A 177 2.46 -14.47 -1.26
C HIS A 177 1.40 -13.83 -0.38
N ILE A 178 1.77 -13.58 0.87
CA ILE A 178 0.94 -12.93 1.86
C ILE A 178 0.56 -11.52 1.42
N ALA A 179 1.55 -10.72 1.02
CA ALA A 179 1.33 -9.33 0.64
C ALA A 179 0.49 -9.22 -0.62
N ILE A 180 0.72 -10.06 -1.64
CA ILE A 180 -0.12 -10.07 -2.86
C ILE A 180 -1.56 -10.41 -2.51
N ARG A 181 -1.78 -11.50 -1.79
CA ARG A 181 -3.14 -11.94 -1.47
C ARG A 181 -3.87 -10.90 -0.62
N PHE A 182 -3.22 -10.39 0.43
CA PHE A 182 -3.82 -9.36 1.27
C PHE A 182 -4.07 -8.06 0.50
N PHE A 183 -3.17 -7.65 -0.40
CA PHE A 183 -3.36 -6.47 -1.23
C PHE A 183 -4.56 -6.61 -2.17
N LYS A 184 -4.71 -7.78 -2.84
CA LYS A 184 -5.86 -8.09 -3.70
C LYS A 184 -7.18 -8.02 -2.91
N GLU A 185 -7.27 -8.76 -1.81
CA GLU A 185 -8.47 -8.77 -0.96
C GLU A 185 -8.78 -7.38 -0.40
N SER A 186 -7.75 -6.63 0.03
CA SER A 186 -7.92 -5.25 0.51
C SER A 186 -8.45 -4.34 -0.60
N THR A 187 -7.93 -4.49 -1.82
CA THR A 187 -8.37 -3.71 -2.98
C THR A 187 -9.84 -3.97 -3.29
N ASP A 188 -10.25 -5.24 -3.30
CA ASP A 188 -11.64 -5.62 -3.54
C ASP A 188 -12.59 -4.99 -2.50
N GLN A 189 -12.20 -5.02 -1.22
CA GLN A 189 -12.98 -4.40 -0.14
C GLN A 189 -13.04 -2.88 -0.26
N LEU A 190 -11.94 -2.24 -0.64
CA LEU A 190 -11.89 -0.79 -0.87
C LEU A 190 -12.77 -0.39 -2.06
N GLN A 191 -12.75 -1.14 -3.16
CA GLN A 191 -13.64 -0.90 -4.30
C GLN A 191 -15.10 -1.03 -3.89
N LYS A 192 -15.47 -2.07 -3.13
CA LYS A 192 -16.83 -2.23 -2.61
C LYS A 192 -17.25 -1.04 -1.75
N ILE A 193 -16.41 -0.58 -0.82
CA ILE A 193 -16.70 0.60 -0.01
C ILE A 193 -16.91 1.83 -0.89
N ILE A 194 -15.99 2.11 -1.83
CA ILE A 194 -16.09 3.27 -2.71
C ILE A 194 -17.39 3.20 -3.53
N ASN A 195 -17.71 2.06 -4.12
CA ASN A 195 -18.92 1.86 -4.92
C ASN A 195 -20.22 2.00 -4.12
N ASN A 196 -20.19 1.69 -2.82
CA ASN A 196 -21.33 1.81 -1.92
C ASN A 196 -21.46 3.19 -1.26
N THR A 197 -20.51 4.11 -1.52
CA THR A 197 -20.57 5.51 -1.08
C THR A 197 -21.02 6.43 -2.21
N GLN A 198 -21.38 7.68 -1.89
CA GLN A 198 -21.72 8.70 -2.89
C GLN A 198 -20.50 9.59 -3.22
N TRP A 199 -19.30 9.02 -3.12
CA TRP A 199 -18.07 9.77 -3.30
C TRP A 199 -17.79 10.05 -4.78
N GLU A 200 -17.82 11.34 -5.14
CA GLU A 200 -17.39 11.84 -6.44
C GLU A 200 -15.87 12.13 -6.47
N SER A 201 -15.21 11.91 -7.60
CA SER A 201 -13.79 12.24 -7.76
C SER A 201 -13.49 13.73 -7.44
N ASP A 202 -12.62 14.01 -6.46
CA ASP A 202 -12.13 15.37 -6.17
C ASP A 202 -10.79 15.65 -6.86
N LEU A 203 -10.85 16.35 -7.99
CA LEU A 203 -9.67 16.82 -8.75
C LEU A 203 -9.36 18.31 -8.52
N SER A 204 -10.13 19.01 -7.67
CA SER A 204 -10.11 20.47 -7.60
C SER A 204 -8.74 21.08 -7.30
N TRP A 205 -7.97 20.44 -6.42
CA TRP A 205 -6.59 20.83 -6.06
C TRP A 205 -5.57 19.71 -6.28
N TRP A 206 -6.05 18.54 -6.70
CA TRP A 206 -5.31 17.29 -6.60
C TRP A 206 -5.01 16.65 -7.96
N GLU A 207 -5.22 17.38 -9.05
CA GLU A 207 -4.94 16.92 -10.41
C GLU A 207 -3.52 16.38 -10.55
N SER A 208 -2.50 17.09 -10.03
CA SER A 208 -1.12 16.62 -10.10
C SER A 208 -0.86 15.31 -9.35
N GLN A 209 -1.60 15.05 -8.27
CA GLN A 209 -1.51 13.82 -7.50
C GLN A 209 -2.28 12.69 -8.19
N ALA A 210 -3.40 12.99 -8.83
CA ALA A 210 -4.14 12.05 -9.66
C ALA A 210 -3.32 11.63 -10.88
N ASP A 211 -2.63 12.58 -11.53
CA ASP A 211 -1.71 12.29 -12.62
C ASP A 211 -0.58 11.38 -12.15
N HIS A 212 0.06 11.70 -11.01
CA HIS A 212 1.11 10.84 -10.46
C HIS A 212 0.60 9.42 -10.11
N TYR A 213 -0.62 9.33 -9.56
CA TYR A 213 -1.27 8.05 -9.30
C TYR A 213 -1.43 7.25 -10.60
N ASN A 214 -2.01 7.85 -11.64
CA ASN A 214 -2.24 7.21 -12.93
C ASN A 214 -0.91 6.82 -13.59
N MET A 215 0.09 7.69 -13.55
CA MET A 215 1.43 7.43 -14.09
C MET A 215 2.02 6.13 -13.55
N PHE A 216 1.81 5.78 -12.27
CA PHE A 216 2.32 4.53 -11.71
C PHE A 216 1.65 3.29 -12.34
N PHE A 217 0.32 3.29 -12.47
CA PHE A 217 -0.44 2.14 -12.96
C PHE A 217 -0.41 2.03 -14.49
N GLU A 218 -0.26 3.14 -15.20
CA GLU A 218 -0.13 3.19 -16.66
C GLU A 218 1.31 2.97 -17.14
N TYR A 219 2.30 3.09 -16.25
CA TYR A 219 3.69 2.86 -16.61
C TYR A 219 3.89 1.43 -17.10
N GLN A 220 4.56 1.30 -18.24
CA GLN A 220 4.96 -0.01 -18.74
C GLN A 220 6.21 -0.48 -17.99
N TRP A 221 6.01 -1.21 -16.89
CA TRP A 221 7.03 -1.77 -16.02
C TRP A 221 7.87 -2.86 -16.72
N THR A 222 8.77 -2.43 -17.59
CA THR A 222 9.79 -3.26 -18.24
C THR A 222 11.18 -2.80 -17.83
N ILE A 223 12.16 -3.72 -17.86
CA ILE A 223 13.56 -3.37 -17.57
C ILE A 223 14.06 -2.25 -18.49
N ASP A 224 13.69 -2.27 -19.77
CA ASP A 224 14.15 -1.26 -20.73
C ASP A 224 13.52 0.10 -20.48
N ASN A 225 12.23 0.16 -20.15
CA ASN A 225 11.59 1.42 -19.77
C ASN A 225 12.19 1.99 -18.49
N MET A 226 12.47 1.16 -17.48
CA MET A 226 13.10 1.62 -16.23
C MET A 226 14.50 2.18 -16.49
N LYS A 227 15.32 1.51 -17.32
CA LYS A 227 16.61 2.03 -17.77
C LYS A 227 16.47 3.36 -18.48
N ASN A 228 15.48 3.49 -19.37
CA ASN A 228 15.22 4.73 -20.09
C ASN A 228 14.84 5.86 -19.13
N SER A 229 13.96 5.61 -18.15
CA SER A 229 13.59 6.57 -17.11
C SER A 229 14.80 7.04 -16.30
N LEU A 230 15.70 6.13 -15.91
CA LEU A 230 16.94 6.49 -15.22
C LEU A 230 17.86 7.35 -16.09
N ASN A 231 17.97 7.04 -17.39
CA ASN A 231 18.79 7.82 -18.32
C ASN A 231 18.23 9.24 -18.52
N ILE A 232 16.90 9.37 -18.63
CA ILE A 232 16.24 10.68 -18.70
C ILE A 232 16.50 11.47 -17.41
N MET A 233 16.33 10.85 -16.24
CA MET A 233 16.63 11.46 -14.94
C MET A 233 18.08 11.93 -14.86
N TYR A 234 19.03 11.09 -15.30
CA TYR A 234 20.44 11.45 -15.33
C TYR A 234 20.68 12.70 -16.19
N LYS A 235 20.18 12.71 -17.43
CA LYS A 235 20.32 13.88 -18.33
C LYS A 235 19.73 15.16 -17.75
N ASP A 236 18.55 15.09 -17.13
CA ASP A 236 17.91 16.25 -16.49
C ASP A 236 18.75 16.78 -15.31
N LEU A 237 19.34 15.90 -14.50
CA LEU A 237 20.24 16.31 -13.42
C LEU A 237 21.46 17.10 -13.95
N PHE A 238 22.08 16.65 -15.06
CA PHE A 238 23.19 17.39 -15.68
C PHE A 238 22.74 18.76 -16.20
N GLN A 239 21.62 18.82 -16.93
CA GLN A 239 21.09 20.08 -17.46
C GLN A 239 20.74 21.09 -16.37
N ARG A 240 20.21 20.63 -15.22
CA ARG A 240 19.95 21.49 -14.05
C ARG A 240 21.24 21.98 -13.39
N SER A 241 22.28 21.16 -13.38
CA SER A 241 23.59 21.55 -12.83
C SER A 241 24.27 22.61 -13.70
N GLU A 242 24.15 22.49 -15.03
CA GLU A 242 24.67 23.47 -15.99
C GLU A 242 23.93 24.82 -15.87
N LYS A 243 22.59 24.81 -15.84
CA LYS A 243 21.81 26.04 -15.63
C LYS A 243 22.12 26.75 -14.32
N LYS A 244 22.30 26.00 -13.22
CA LYS A 244 22.70 26.61 -11.94
C LYS A 244 24.10 27.23 -12.00
N SER A 245 25.02 26.65 -12.77
CA SER A 245 26.36 27.22 -12.94
C SER A 245 26.35 28.48 -13.80
N GLU A 246 25.43 28.58 -14.77
CA GLU A 246 25.20 29.80 -15.57
C GLU A 246 24.57 30.91 -14.71
N ASP A 247 23.51 30.62 -13.95
CA ASP A 247 22.84 31.60 -13.08
C ASP A 247 23.77 32.16 -11.98
N CYS A 248 24.64 31.34 -11.37
CA CYS A 248 25.63 31.82 -10.41
C CYS A 248 26.74 32.67 -11.05
N SER A 249 27.04 32.48 -12.34
CA SER A 249 28.03 33.29 -13.05
C SER A 249 27.50 34.64 -13.52
N GLU A 250 26.18 34.79 -13.67
CA GLU A 250 25.54 36.07 -14.00
C GLU A 250 25.38 36.98 -12.77
N GLU A 251 25.15 36.42 -11.57
CA GLU A 251 25.10 37.22 -10.32
C GLU A 251 26.46 37.85 -9.93
N GLU A 252 27.58 37.20 -10.25
CA GLU A 252 28.92 37.77 -10.04
C GLU A 252 29.29 38.86 -11.08
N GLY A 253 28.55 38.94 -12.20
CA GLY A 253 28.74 39.93 -13.27
C GLY A 253 28.08 41.29 -13.01
N HIS A 254 27.17 41.40 -12.02
CA HIS A 254 26.44 42.62 -11.70
C HIS A 254 26.89 43.34 -10.43
N ILE A 255 28.01 42.92 -9.83
CA ILE A 255 28.72 43.68 -8.80
C ILE A 255 30.06 44.16 -9.37
N ARG A 256 30.01 45.10 -10.33
CA ARG A 256 31.12 46.01 -10.68
C ARG A 256 30.61 47.37 -11.09
#